data_AF-A0A8T6DXB8-F1
#
_entry.id   AF-A0A8T6DXB8-F1
#
_cell.length_a   1.000
_cell.length_b   1.000
_cell.length_c   1.000
_cell.angle_alpha   90.00
_cell.angle_beta   90.00
_cell.angle_gamma   90.00
#
_symmetry.space_group_name_H-M   'P 1'
#
loop_
_entity.id
_entity.type
_entity.pdbx_description
1 polymer ?
#
loop_
_entity_poly.entity_id
_entity_poly.type
_entity_poly.pdbx_seq_one_letter_code
_entity_poly.pdbx_strand_id
1 'polypeptide(L)'
;MEATHRARGPRTTACAASRRSSRRGLTTRRRRSTRCTRLSSPDRDRPWLTFRPRQTGSPSLSMAEAAGPERAGIGLRLLGAVRVGPATVIFTLVLGVVAFISVYPILLLFLNSLQVGQFGTDTTFGFDNWTAVFQERQLRDAFVNTITLTGTRQLIAFFIGVALAWVFARTNLPYKGWLEFGFWTAFFIPALPVVIAWSLMLDGDRGLFNQFLMRLPFIDEAPFQIYSWWGITFIHLMTTTVAIKVMLLTPAFRNMDASLEEASRILGAGTLRTLFRVVVPVMAPTILVIFLLGTIKSMEAFEVELILGSPAWIDVYSTLIYRRVLLKEPPEFGAAMALSMLVLALLLPLIVL
;
A
#
# COMPACT_ATOMS: atom_id res chain seq x y z
N MET A 1 53.72 -8.20 -44.76
CA MET A 1 52.36 -7.76 -45.16
C MET A 1 51.68 -7.16 -43.93
N GLU A 2 52.04 -5.96 -43.46
CA GLU A 2 52.13 -4.65 -44.15
C GLU A 2 50.73 -4.17 -44.58
N ALA A 3 50.21 -3.02 -44.13
CA ALA A 3 50.71 -1.63 -44.17
C ALA A 3 50.60 -1.02 -45.59
N THR A 4 50.22 0.25 -45.81
CA THR A 4 49.96 1.39 -44.88
C THR A 4 49.10 2.46 -45.57
N HIS A 5 48.53 3.42 -44.81
CA HIS A 5 48.53 4.90 -45.02
C HIS A 5 47.47 5.54 -44.10
N ARG A 6 47.67 6.55 -43.21
CA ARG A 6 48.39 7.86 -43.22
C ARG A 6 47.78 8.88 -44.19
N ALA A 7 47.42 10.12 -43.81
CA ALA A 7 47.51 10.87 -42.53
C ALA A 7 46.40 11.99 -42.51
N ARG A 8 46.31 13.03 -41.66
CA ARG A 8 47.27 13.90 -40.93
C ARG A 8 46.54 14.70 -39.82
N GLY A 9 47.24 15.11 -38.76
CA GLY A 9 46.79 16.16 -37.80
C GLY A 9 47.37 17.54 -38.17
N PRO A 10 47.89 18.38 -37.23
CA PRO A 10 48.20 18.08 -35.81
C PRO A 10 48.14 19.28 -34.80
N ARG A 11 48.78 19.07 -33.62
CA ARG A 11 49.26 20.05 -32.58
C ARG A 11 48.25 20.46 -31.49
N THR A 12 48.62 20.82 -30.23
CA THR A 12 49.79 20.65 -29.31
C THR A 12 49.32 21.13 -27.90
N THR A 13 49.85 20.82 -26.71
CA THR A 13 50.96 19.98 -26.12
C THR A 13 50.52 19.64 -24.66
N ALA A 14 50.98 18.62 -23.92
CA ALA A 14 52.32 18.32 -23.35
C ALA A 14 52.90 19.45 -22.44
N CYS A 15 53.58 19.25 -21.30
CA CYS A 15 53.98 18.08 -20.47
C CYS A 15 54.13 18.61 -18.99
N ALA A 16 53.94 17.92 -17.86
CA ALA A 16 54.37 16.61 -17.32
C ALA A 16 55.59 16.68 -16.37
N ALA A 17 55.76 15.65 -15.50
CA ALA A 17 56.87 15.39 -14.54
C ALA A 17 56.97 16.26 -13.24
N SER A 18 57.47 15.78 -12.07
CA SER A 18 57.66 14.37 -11.58
C SER A 18 57.90 14.28 -10.04
N ARG A 19 58.17 13.04 -9.56
CA ARG A 19 58.50 12.56 -8.18
C ARG A 19 59.56 13.42 -7.45
N ARG A 20 59.77 13.41 -6.11
CA ARG A 20 60.00 12.26 -5.19
C ARG A 20 60.04 12.71 -3.68
N SER A 21 60.25 11.76 -2.77
CA SER A 21 60.30 11.86 -1.29
C SER A 21 61.58 12.49 -0.66
N SER A 22 61.50 13.02 0.58
CA SER A 22 62.45 12.70 1.68
C SER A 22 61.96 13.21 3.08
N ARG A 23 62.86 13.37 4.08
CA ARG A 23 62.58 13.44 5.54
C ARG A 23 62.94 14.82 6.18
N ARG A 24 62.38 15.07 7.37
CA ARG A 24 62.87 15.89 8.53
C ARG A 24 63.92 17.00 8.26
N GLY A 25 63.65 18.24 8.69
CA GLY A 25 64.71 19.18 9.12
C GLY A 25 64.45 20.69 9.00
N LEU A 26 64.22 21.34 10.15
CA LEU A 26 64.57 22.73 10.56
C LEU A 26 64.80 23.85 9.50
N THR A 27 64.13 25.00 9.74
CA THR A 27 64.54 26.41 9.44
C THR A 27 64.81 26.79 7.95
N THR A 28 64.18 27.81 7.34
CA THR A 28 64.03 29.20 7.81
C THR A 28 62.88 30.01 7.14
N ARG A 29 62.23 30.85 7.97
CA ARG A 29 61.61 32.19 7.70
C ARG A 29 61.49 32.74 6.25
N ARG A 30 60.28 32.75 5.66
CA ARG A 30 59.72 33.96 4.99
C ARG A 30 58.19 33.95 4.77
N ARG A 31 57.63 35.17 4.68
CA ARG A 31 56.22 35.60 4.52
C ARG A 31 55.28 34.67 3.71
N ARG A 32 54.06 34.47 4.22
CA ARG A 32 52.79 34.57 3.45
C ARG A 32 51.67 35.09 4.35
N SER A 33 50.64 35.71 3.76
CA SER A 33 49.59 36.48 4.46
C SER A 33 48.36 35.65 4.81
N THR A 34 48.04 35.55 6.10
CA THR A 34 46.75 35.03 6.60
C THR A 34 45.68 36.11 6.51
N ARG A 35 44.64 35.90 5.69
CA ARG A 35 43.42 36.72 5.67
C ARG A 35 42.35 36.10 6.57
N CYS A 36 42.38 36.41 7.86
CA CYS A 36 41.28 36.08 8.76
C CYS A 36 40.16 37.13 8.61
N THR A 37 38.97 36.70 8.18
CA THR A 37 37.75 37.48 8.32
C THR A 37 37.43 37.65 9.81
N ARG A 38 37.26 38.90 10.25
CA ARG A 38 36.99 39.25 11.65
C ARG A 38 35.55 39.75 11.77
N LEU A 39 34.85 39.37 12.84
CA LEU A 39 33.51 39.90 13.12
C LEU A 39 33.60 41.42 13.38
N SER A 40 32.61 42.16 12.90
CA SER A 40 32.36 43.56 13.26
C SER A 40 31.24 43.62 14.30
N SER A 41 31.46 44.36 15.38
CA SER A 41 30.45 44.68 16.40
C SER A 41 29.32 45.56 15.86
N PRO A 42 28.12 45.56 16.48
CA PRO A 42 27.07 46.51 16.13
C PRO A 42 27.49 47.93 16.55
N ASP A 43 27.31 48.89 15.64
CA ASP A 43 27.48 50.30 15.96
C ASP A 43 26.18 50.90 16.52
N ARG A 44 26.29 51.95 17.33
CA ARG A 44 25.15 52.68 17.90
C ARG A 44 24.83 53.92 17.05
N ASP A 45 23.85 54.70 17.50
CA ASP A 45 23.59 56.08 17.09
C ASP A 45 23.16 56.32 15.63
N ARG A 46 21.88 56.05 15.32
CA ARG A 46 21.03 57.00 14.54
C ARG A 46 19.60 57.10 15.09
N PRO A 47 18.92 58.27 14.98
CA PRO A 47 17.66 58.53 15.68
C PRO A 47 16.38 58.25 14.86
N TRP A 48 15.26 58.47 15.55
CA TRP A 48 13.83 58.33 15.25
C TRP A 48 13.31 58.98 13.93
N LEU A 49 12.12 58.51 13.51
CA LEU A 49 11.26 58.96 12.38
C LEU A 49 11.66 58.47 10.96
N THR A 50 10.74 58.30 9.99
CA THR A 50 9.28 58.57 9.94
C THR A 50 8.46 57.34 9.53
N PHE A 51 7.24 57.20 10.08
CA PHE A 51 6.20 56.38 9.46
C PHE A 51 5.60 57.15 8.27
N ARG A 52 5.43 56.51 7.10
CA ARG A 52 4.64 57.06 5.97
C ARG A 52 3.39 56.21 5.75
N PRO A 53 2.16 56.74 5.96
CA PRO A 53 0.96 56.03 5.57
C PRO A 53 0.84 55.98 4.04
N ARG A 54 0.47 54.83 3.49
CA ARG A 54 0.18 54.68 2.06
C ARG A 54 -1.27 55.06 1.81
N GLN A 55 -1.51 56.02 0.92
CA GLN A 55 -2.81 56.68 0.76
C GLN A 55 -3.90 55.72 0.25
N THR A 56 -5.08 55.84 0.85
CA THR A 56 -6.34 55.25 0.36
C THR A 56 -6.85 56.06 -0.82
N GLY A 57 -6.67 55.55 -2.05
CA GLY A 57 -7.28 56.13 -3.25
C GLY A 57 -8.73 55.67 -3.40
N SER A 58 -9.70 56.56 -3.17
CA SER A 58 -11.12 56.33 -3.45
C SER A 58 -11.45 56.64 -4.91
N PRO A 59 -12.00 55.70 -5.69
CA PRO A 59 -12.63 56.01 -6.98
C PRO A 59 -13.88 56.88 -6.74
N SER A 60 -14.02 57.96 -7.50
CA SER A 60 -15.19 58.85 -7.41
C SER A 60 -16.44 58.18 -7.99
N LEU A 61 -17.56 58.33 -7.29
CA LEU A 61 -18.88 57.99 -7.81
C LEU A 61 -19.25 58.97 -8.93
N SER A 62 -19.34 58.46 -10.17
CA SER A 62 -20.01 59.15 -11.28
C SER A 62 -21.31 58.41 -11.58
N MET A 63 -22.44 59.03 -11.28
CA MET A 63 -23.76 58.55 -11.70
C MET A 63 -24.18 59.31 -12.96
N ALA A 64 -24.15 58.64 -14.11
CA ALA A 64 -24.68 59.16 -15.37
C ALA A 64 -25.17 58.01 -16.26
N GLU A 65 -26.50 57.88 -16.32
CA GLU A 65 -27.34 57.19 -17.32
C GLU A 65 -26.70 56.32 -18.44
N ALA A 66 -27.10 55.04 -18.47
CA ALA A 66 -27.34 54.28 -19.71
C ALA A 66 -28.26 53.07 -19.42
N ALA A 67 -29.57 53.17 -19.70
CA ALA A 67 -30.57 52.18 -19.32
C ALA A 67 -31.07 51.28 -20.48
N GLY A 68 -30.29 50.25 -20.82
CA GLY A 68 -30.74 49.08 -21.59
C GLY A 68 -31.08 49.29 -23.08
N PRO A 69 -31.62 48.25 -23.77
CA PRO A 69 -31.80 46.86 -23.32
C PRO A 69 -30.99 45.87 -24.19
N GLU A 70 -29.92 45.28 -23.64
CA GLU A 70 -29.26 44.15 -24.32
C GLU A 70 -30.20 42.92 -24.31
N ARG A 71 -30.71 42.60 -25.50
CA ARG A 71 -31.63 41.47 -25.72
C ARG A 71 -30.92 40.15 -25.43
N ALA A 72 -31.65 39.18 -24.90
CA ALA A 72 -31.14 37.87 -24.46
C ALA A 72 -30.59 37.01 -25.62
N GLY A 73 -29.38 37.34 -26.08
CA GLY A 73 -28.57 36.48 -26.93
C GLY A 73 -27.91 35.39 -26.10
N ILE A 74 -28.66 34.34 -25.74
CA ILE A 74 -28.09 33.08 -25.22
C ILE A 74 -27.47 32.31 -26.40
N GLY A 75 -26.51 32.97 -27.06
CA GLY A 75 -25.79 32.47 -28.22
C GLY A 75 -24.78 31.42 -27.79
N LEU A 76 -24.94 30.22 -28.33
CA LEU A 76 -24.20 28.98 -28.07
C LEU A 76 -22.66 29.15 -28.11
N ARG A 77 -22.05 29.70 -27.05
CA ARG A 77 -20.60 29.79 -26.85
C ARG A 77 -19.97 28.53 -26.24
N LEU A 78 -20.79 27.51 -25.98
CA LEU A 78 -20.35 26.16 -25.61
C LEU A 78 -19.94 25.35 -26.84
N LEU A 79 -18.80 25.71 -27.45
CA LEU A 79 -17.93 24.83 -28.25
C LEU A 79 -16.63 25.59 -28.60
N GLY A 80 -15.97 26.16 -27.60
CA GLY A 80 -14.61 26.68 -27.75
C GLY A 80 -13.69 25.52 -28.13
N ALA A 81 -13.22 25.49 -29.38
CA ALA A 81 -12.52 24.34 -29.95
C ALA A 81 -11.28 23.98 -29.12
N VAL A 82 -11.37 22.87 -28.38
CA VAL A 82 -10.26 22.34 -27.58
C VAL A 82 -9.09 22.08 -28.53
N ARG A 83 -8.01 22.84 -28.38
CA ARG A 83 -6.78 22.60 -29.15
C ARG A 83 -6.14 21.31 -28.68
N VAL A 84 -6.54 20.20 -29.30
CA VAL A 84 -6.02 18.86 -29.01
C VAL A 84 -4.56 18.77 -29.46
N GLY A 85 -3.64 19.23 -28.62
CA GLY A 85 -2.21 19.04 -28.84
C GLY A 85 -1.85 17.54 -28.79
N PRO A 86 -0.72 17.12 -29.39
CA PRO A 86 -0.32 15.71 -29.42
C PRO A 86 -0.18 15.10 -28.01
N ALA A 87 0.24 15.89 -27.02
CA ALA A 87 0.26 15.48 -25.61
C ALA A 87 -1.16 15.14 -25.08
N THR A 88 -2.19 15.87 -25.50
CA THR A 88 -3.59 15.60 -25.14
C THR A 88 -4.08 14.29 -25.77
N VAL A 89 -3.70 14.03 -27.03
CA VAL A 89 -4.02 12.75 -27.71
C VAL A 89 -3.38 11.59 -26.98
N ILE A 90 -2.08 11.68 -26.68
CA ILE A 90 -1.33 10.63 -25.97
C ILE A 90 -1.92 10.40 -24.57
N PHE A 91 -2.19 11.46 -23.81
CA PHE A 91 -2.80 11.35 -22.48
C PHE A 91 -4.18 10.70 -22.53
N THR A 92 -5.03 11.10 -23.48
CA THR A 92 -6.38 10.53 -23.67
C THR A 92 -6.31 9.07 -24.08
N LEU A 93 -5.36 8.69 -24.94
CA LEU A 93 -5.14 7.30 -25.36
C LEU A 93 -4.61 6.44 -24.20
N VAL A 94 -3.69 6.94 -23.39
CA VAL A 94 -3.19 6.23 -22.19
C VAL A 94 -4.32 6.04 -21.17
N LEU A 95 -5.12 7.07 -20.90
CA LEU A 95 -6.31 6.93 -20.05
C LEU A 95 -7.33 5.94 -20.63
N GLY A 96 -7.57 5.97 -21.94
CA GLY A 96 -8.46 5.03 -22.62
C GLY A 96 -8.00 3.57 -22.52
N VAL A 97 -6.69 3.32 -22.66
CA VAL A 97 -6.10 1.98 -22.50
C VAL A 97 -6.16 1.51 -21.04
N VAL A 98 -5.85 2.37 -20.06
CA VAL A 98 -5.95 2.03 -18.63
C VAL A 98 -7.41 1.77 -18.22
N ALA A 99 -8.34 2.60 -18.69
CA ALA A 99 -9.77 2.42 -18.47
C ALA A 99 -10.29 1.13 -19.14
N PHE A 100 -9.86 0.82 -20.36
CA PHE A 100 -10.20 -0.45 -21.00
C PHE A 100 -9.70 -1.65 -20.17
N ILE A 101 -8.40 -1.70 -19.84
CA ILE A 101 -7.81 -2.82 -19.09
C ILE A 101 -8.46 -3.01 -17.72
N SER A 102 -8.87 -1.92 -17.05
CA SER A 102 -9.41 -1.97 -15.68
C SER A 102 -10.94 -2.16 -15.63
N VAL A 103 -11.69 -1.45 -16.48
CA VAL A 103 -13.15 -1.38 -16.41
C VAL A 103 -13.82 -2.44 -17.30
N TYR A 104 -13.21 -2.83 -18.43
CA TYR A 104 -13.81 -3.84 -19.32
C TYR A 104 -13.98 -5.20 -18.64
N PRO A 105 -13.01 -5.74 -17.87
CA PRO A 105 -13.22 -6.99 -17.12
C PRO A 105 -14.34 -6.86 -16.08
N ILE A 106 -14.41 -5.74 -15.35
CA ILE A 106 -15.47 -5.50 -14.34
C ILE A 106 -16.85 -5.41 -15.00
N LEU A 107 -16.95 -4.77 -16.17
CA LEU A 107 -18.18 -4.73 -16.97
C LEU A 107 -18.58 -6.13 -17.46
N LEU A 108 -17.62 -6.97 -17.89
CA LEU A 108 -17.90 -8.36 -18.24
C LEU A 108 -18.38 -9.18 -17.03
N LEU A 109 -17.76 -9.04 -15.85
CA LEU A 109 -18.21 -9.70 -14.62
C LEU A 109 -19.66 -9.29 -14.28
N PHE A 110 -19.98 -8.00 -14.36
CA PHE A 110 -21.34 -7.51 -14.14
C PHE A 110 -22.35 -8.09 -15.15
N LEU A 111 -22.05 -8.02 -16.45
CA LEU A 111 -22.96 -8.55 -17.49
C LEU A 111 -23.15 -10.07 -17.37
N ASN A 112 -22.09 -10.84 -17.09
CA ASN A 112 -22.19 -12.28 -16.87
C ASN A 112 -22.94 -12.63 -15.58
N SER A 113 -22.87 -11.80 -14.52
CA SER A 113 -23.66 -12.02 -13.30
C SER A 113 -25.18 -11.95 -13.55
N LEU A 114 -25.61 -11.22 -14.58
CA LEU A 114 -27.00 -11.11 -15.00
C LEU A 114 -27.40 -12.18 -16.03
N GLN A 115 -26.46 -12.96 -16.58
CA GLN A 115 -26.76 -14.02 -17.55
C GLN A 115 -27.22 -15.28 -16.82
N VAL A 116 -28.48 -15.66 -17.02
CA VAL A 116 -29.10 -16.87 -16.45
C VAL A 116 -29.12 -18.03 -17.46
N GLY A 117 -28.96 -17.73 -18.76
CA GLY A 117 -28.85 -18.74 -19.82
C GLY A 117 -27.65 -19.66 -19.60
N GLN A 118 -27.83 -20.96 -19.82
CA GLN A 118 -26.78 -21.97 -19.66
C GLN A 118 -25.64 -21.76 -20.65
N PHE A 119 -24.46 -22.32 -20.34
CA PHE A 119 -23.30 -22.21 -21.23
C PHE A 119 -23.58 -22.90 -22.57
N GLY A 120 -23.65 -22.11 -23.65
CA GLY A 120 -23.96 -22.58 -25.00
C GLY A 120 -25.44 -22.44 -25.44
N THR A 121 -26.33 -21.92 -24.59
CA THR A 121 -27.70 -21.54 -24.99
C THR A 121 -27.83 -20.03 -25.24
N ASP A 122 -28.98 -19.58 -25.75
CA ASP A 122 -29.29 -18.17 -25.92
C ASP A 122 -29.10 -17.36 -24.62
N THR A 123 -28.63 -16.10 -24.77
CA THR A 123 -28.30 -15.23 -23.65
C THR A 123 -29.55 -14.59 -23.03
N THR A 124 -30.19 -15.31 -22.10
CA THR A 124 -31.27 -14.76 -21.27
C THR A 124 -30.72 -14.02 -20.05
N PHE A 125 -31.15 -12.78 -19.84
CA PHE A 125 -30.78 -11.96 -18.69
C PHE A 125 -31.85 -12.01 -17.58
N GLY A 126 -31.40 -12.01 -16.32
CA GLY A 126 -32.26 -12.07 -15.14
C GLY A 126 -31.49 -11.84 -13.83
N PHE A 127 -32.20 -11.90 -12.71
CA PHE A 127 -31.62 -11.72 -11.36
C PHE A 127 -31.46 -13.02 -10.58
N ASP A 128 -31.74 -14.17 -11.19
CA ASP A 128 -31.82 -15.45 -10.49
C ASP A 128 -30.49 -15.85 -9.84
N ASN A 129 -29.35 -15.62 -10.53
CA ASN A 129 -28.00 -15.76 -9.96
C ASN A 129 -27.80 -14.94 -8.67
N TRP A 130 -28.35 -13.73 -8.62
CA TRP A 130 -28.24 -12.85 -7.45
C TRP A 130 -29.14 -13.32 -6.31
N THR A 131 -30.33 -13.86 -6.60
CA THR A 131 -31.16 -14.50 -5.57
C THR A 131 -30.53 -15.79 -5.04
N ALA A 132 -29.90 -16.58 -5.91
CA ALA A 132 -29.22 -17.82 -5.57
C ALA A 132 -28.09 -17.59 -4.56
N VAL A 133 -27.31 -16.51 -4.68
CA VAL A 133 -26.23 -16.17 -3.72
C VAL A 133 -26.73 -16.05 -2.27
N PHE A 134 -27.95 -15.58 -2.05
CA PHE A 134 -28.52 -15.46 -0.71
C PHE A 134 -29.32 -16.70 -0.26
N GLN A 135 -29.97 -17.39 -1.21
CA GLN A 135 -30.79 -18.57 -0.92
C GLN A 135 -29.97 -19.84 -0.76
N GLU A 136 -29.07 -20.13 -1.70
CA GLU A 136 -28.22 -21.32 -1.67
C GLU A 136 -27.32 -21.33 -0.43
N ARG A 137 -27.37 -22.46 0.30
CA ARG A 137 -26.55 -22.71 1.48
C ARG A 137 -25.05 -22.50 1.21
N GLN A 138 -24.52 -23.06 0.13
CA GLN A 138 -23.09 -23.01 -0.17
C GLN A 138 -22.59 -21.59 -0.53
N LEU A 139 -23.33 -20.86 -1.38
CA LEU A 139 -22.94 -19.49 -1.80
C LEU A 139 -22.94 -18.53 -0.61
N ARG A 140 -23.99 -18.58 0.22
CA ARG A 140 -24.11 -17.76 1.43
C ARG A 140 -23.05 -18.13 2.49
N ASP A 141 -22.84 -19.41 2.76
CA ASP A 141 -21.86 -19.84 3.75
C ASP A 141 -20.44 -19.48 3.30
N ALA A 142 -20.11 -19.55 2.00
CA ALA A 142 -18.82 -19.10 1.48
C ALA A 142 -18.61 -17.59 1.61
N PHE A 143 -19.65 -16.77 1.39
CA PHE A 143 -19.62 -15.32 1.65
C PHE A 143 -19.39 -15.01 3.15
N VAL A 144 -20.07 -15.73 4.04
CA VAL A 144 -19.88 -15.61 5.50
C VAL A 144 -18.48 -16.05 5.93
N ASN A 145 -17.94 -17.14 5.36
CA ASN A 145 -16.57 -17.59 5.60
C ASN A 145 -15.54 -16.53 5.16
N THR A 146 -15.71 -15.93 3.97
CA THR A 146 -14.84 -14.83 3.50
C THR A 146 -14.82 -13.65 4.46
N ILE A 147 -15.99 -13.22 4.95
CA ILE A 147 -16.09 -12.08 5.88
C ILE A 147 -15.52 -12.43 7.26
N THR A 148 -15.85 -13.60 7.81
CA THR A 148 -15.44 -14.00 9.17
C THR A 148 -13.94 -14.30 9.27
N LEU A 149 -13.36 -15.04 8.31
CA LEU A 149 -11.91 -15.27 8.22
C LEU A 149 -11.18 -13.94 8.06
N THR A 150 -11.59 -13.10 7.09
CA THR A 150 -10.98 -11.80 6.84
C THR A 150 -11.04 -10.89 8.06
N GLY A 151 -12.23 -10.72 8.65
CA GLY A 151 -12.44 -9.87 9.82
C GLY A 151 -11.61 -10.32 11.01
N THR A 152 -11.56 -11.62 11.29
CA THR A 152 -10.81 -12.14 12.46
C THR A 152 -9.31 -12.06 12.25
N ARG A 153 -8.77 -12.51 11.10
CA ARG A 153 -7.33 -12.40 10.82
C ARG A 153 -6.88 -10.95 10.78
N GLN A 154 -7.71 -10.04 10.26
CA GLN A 154 -7.42 -8.60 10.28
C GLN A 154 -7.48 -7.97 11.68
N LEU A 155 -8.45 -8.32 12.51
CA LEU A 155 -8.58 -7.80 13.87
C LEU A 155 -7.41 -8.25 14.76
N ILE A 156 -7.04 -9.54 14.69
CA ILE A 156 -5.88 -10.08 15.41
C ILE A 156 -4.59 -9.42 14.88
N ALA A 157 -4.41 -9.37 13.55
CA ALA A 157 -3.23 -8.76 12.96
C ALA A 157 -3.13 -7.25 13.23
N PHE A 158 -4.26 -6.54 13.40
CA PHE A 158 -4.28 -5.11 13.70
C PHE A 158 -3.57 -4.81 15.01
N PHE A 159 -4.00 -5.43 16.12
CA PHE A 159 -3.39 -5.19 17.43
C PHE A 159 -1.92 -5.63 17.46
N ILE A 160 -1.59 -6.81 16.91
CA ILE A 160 -0.21 -7.33 16.86
C ILE A 160 0.67 -6.42 16.00
N GLY A 161 0.23 -6.09 14.78
CA GLY A 161 1.00 -5.30 13.81
C GLY A 161 1.22 -3.85 14.27
N VAL A 162 0.21 -3.20 14.85
CA VAL A 162 0.34 -1.84 15.43
C VAL A 162 1.31 -1.85 16.61
N ALA A 163 1.20 -2.83 17.52
CA ALA A 163 2.09 -2.94 18.68
C ALA A 163 3.55 -3.19 18.27
N LEU A 164 3.80 -4.16 17.39
CA LEU A 164 5.15 -4.47 16.89
C LEU A 164 5.76 -3.29 16.13
N ALA A 165 4.99 -2.63 15.26
CA ALA A 165 5.47 -1.46 14.52
C ALA A 165 5.84 -0.30 15.44
N TRP A 166 5.03 -0.03 16.47
CA TRP A 166 5.36 0.98 17.48
C TRP A 166 6.62 0.62 18.27
N VAL A 167 6.78 -0.65 18.67
CA VAL A 167 7.99 -1.16 19.34
C VAL A 167 9.23 -0.98 18.46
N PHE A 168 9.17 -1.36 17.17
CA PHE A 168 10.30 -1.23 16.24
C PHE A 168 10.63 0.23 15.88
N ALA A 169 9.65 1.13 15.93
CA ALA A 169 9.84 2.56 15.71
C ALA A 169 10.38 3.29 16.95
N ARG A 170 9.90 2.96 18.16
CA ARG A 170 10.09 3.78 19.38
C ARG A 170 10.95 3.12 20.47
N THR A 171 11.45 1.90 20.27
CA THR A 171 12.37 1.23 21.22
C THR A 171 13.72 0.87 20.62
N ASN A 172 14.73 0.75 21.49
CA ASN A 172 16.07 0.25 21.14
C ASN A 172 16.14 -1.27 21.31
N LEU A 173 15.20 -1.99 20.68
CA LEU A 173 15.16 -3.45 20.70
C LEU A 173 16.43 -4.04 20.05
N PRO A 174 17.13 -5.00 20.70
CA PRO A 174 18.28 -5.66 20.10
C PRO A 174 17.88 -6.43 18.85
N TYR A 175 18.78 -6.50 17.86
CA TYR A 175 18.57 -7.18 16.58
C TYR A 175 17.33 -6.71 15.76
N LYS A 176 16.75 -5.53 16.03
CA LYS A 176 15.53 -5.06 15.34
C LYS A 176 15.59 -5.13 13.80
N GLY A 177 16.73 -4.87 13.18
CA GLY A 177 16.91 -5.02 11.73
C GLY A 177 16.72 -6.44 11.21
N TRP A 178 17.09 -7.47 11.98
CA TRP A 178 16.82 -8.87 11.64
C TRP A 178 15.34 -9.23 11.83
N LEU A 179 14.67 -8.66 12.84
CA LEU A 179 13.24 -8.85 13.07
C LEU A 179 12.40 -8.17 11.97
N GLU A 180 12.75 -6.93 11.59
CA GLU A 180 12.16 -6.23 10.45
C GLU A 180 12.40 -7.01 9.14
N PHE A 181 13.61 -7.52 8.90
CA PHE A 181 13.91 -8.41 7.77
C PHE A 181 13.09 -9.72 7.80
N GLY A 182 12.80 -10.26 8.98
CA GLY A 182 11.91 -11.40 9.17
C GLY A 182 10.49 -11.13 8.65
N PHE A 183 9.92 -9.94 8.91
CA PHE A 183 8.62 -9.57 8.35
C PHE A 183 8.68 -9.30 6.84
N TRP A 184 9.74 -8.65 6.34
CA TRP A 184 9.93 -8.46 4.90
C TRP A 184 10.05 -9.79 4.13
N THR A 185 10.74 -10.78 4.68
CA THR A 185 10.82 -12.12 4.09
C THR A 185 9.48 -12.86 4.19
N ALA A 186 8.82 -12.85 5.35
CA ALA A 186 7.50 -13.47 5.53
C ALA A 186 6.42 -12.93 4.56
N PHE A 187 6.50 -11.65 4.19
CA PHE A 187 5.60 -11.02 3.21
C PHE A 187 5.93 -11.38 1.75
N PHE A 188 7.21 -11.53 1.39
CA PHE A 188 7.64 -11.77 0.00
C PHE A 188 7.77 -13.25 -0.39
N ILE A 189 7.78 -14.19 0.56
CA ILE A 189 7.75 -15.63 0.22
C ILE A 189 6.34 -15.98 -0.33
N PRO A 190 6.24 -16.63 -1.51
CA PRO A 190 4.93 -16.99 -2.09
C PRO A 190 4.10 -17.90 -1.18
N ALA A 191 2.79 -17.66 -1.12
CA ALA A 191 1.89 -18.35 -0.17
C ALA A 191 1.81 -19.87 -0.39
N LEU A 192 1.83 -20.35 -1.63
CA LEU A 192 1.71 -21.77 -1.98
C LEU A 192 2.81 -22.65 -1.33
N PRO A 193 4.13 -22.39 -1.54
CA PRO A 193 5.19 -23.08 -0.80
C PRO A 193 5.02 -23.05 0.72
N VAL A 194 4.54 -21.94 1.29
CA VAL A 194 4.42 -21.79 2.75
C VAL A 194 3.27 -22.64 3.30
N VAL A 195 2.08 -22.61 2.69
CA VAL A 195 0.95 -23.44 3.15
C VAL A 195 1.24 -24.95 2.95
N ILE A 196 1.99 -25.32 1.91
CA ILE A 196 2.46 -26.70 1.71
C ILE A 196 3.50 -27.09 2.78
N ALA A 197 4.48 -26.23 3.07
CA ALA A 197 5.49 -26.51 4.10
C ALA A 197 4.88 -26.64 5.50
N TRP A 198 3.92 -25.78 5.86
CA TRP A 198 3.21 -25.88 7.14
C TRP A 198 2.24 -27.07 7.19
N SER A 199 1.58 -27.46 6.08
CA SER A 199 0.72 -28.65 6.10
C SER A 199 1.52 -29.93 6.29
N LEU A 200 2.66 -30.09 5.61
CA LEU A 200 3.60 -31.19 5.88
C LEU A 200 4.15 -31.21 7.32
N MET A 201 4.06 -30.09 8.06
CA MET A 201 4.55 -29.97 9.43
C MET A 201 3.45 -30.12 10.50
N LEU A 202 2.24 -29.62 10.25
CA LEU A 202 1.12 -29.49 11.21
C LEU A 202 -0.18 -30.22 10.78
N ASP A 203 -0.12 -31.07 9.75
CA ASP A 203 -1.18 -32.05 9.49
C ASP A 203 -1.40 -32.97 10.71
N GLY A 204 -2.65 -33.17 11.11
CA GLY A 204 -3.01 -34.05 12.23
C GLY A 204 -2.58 -35.50 12.01
N ASP A 205 -2.71 -36.02 10.79
CA ASP A 205 -2.46 -37.44 10.51
C ASP A 205 -0.96 -37.77 10.38
N ARG A 206 -0.19 -36.88 9.73
CA ARG A 206 1.20 -37.16 9.30
C ARG A 206 2.17 -36.00 9.50
N GLY A 207 1.75 -34.88 10.10
CA GLY A 207 2.58 -33.69 10.28
C GLY A 207 3.86 -33.97 11.08
N LEU A 208 5.01 -33.56 10.54
CA LEU A 208 6.33 -33.85 11.13
C LEU A 208 6.50 -33.33 12.58
N PHE A 209 5.83 -32.23 12.93
CA PHE A 209 5.89 -31.66 14.28
C PHE A 209 4.95 -32.37 15.25
N ASN A 210 3.77 -32.80 14.80
CA ASN A 210 2.88 -33.67 15.58
C ASN A 210 3.57 -35.02 15.89
N GLN A 211 4.19 -35.65 14.88
CA GLN A 211 5.00 -36.87 15.06
C GLN A 211 6.23 -36.69 15.97
N PHE A 212 6.73 -35.47 16.13
CA PHE A 212 7.80 -35.17 17.09
C PHE A 212 7.24 -35.02 18.51
N LEU A 213 6.11 -34.32 18.66
CA LEU A 213 5.46 -34.10 19.95
C LEU A 213 4.87 -35.39 20.56
N MET A 214 4.30 -36.28 19.74
CA MET A 214 3.80 -37.60 20.18
C MET A 214 4.91 -38.58 20.62
N ARG A 215 6.19 -38.16 20.65
CA ARG A 215 7.29 -38.88 21.32
C ARG A 215 7.43 -38.50 22.79
N LEU A 216 6.72 -37.47 23.24
CA LEU A 216 6.68 -37.04 24.63
C LEU A 216 5.63 -37.88 25.38
N PRO A 217 5.92 -38.38 26.59
CA PRO A 217 5.09 -39.38 27.30
C PRO A 217 3.82 -38.78 27.94
N PHE A 218 3.25 -37.75 27.32
CA PHE A 218 2.07 -37.00 27.76
C PHE A 218 1.27 -36.41 26.58
N ILE A 219 1.51 -36.90 25.35
CA ILE A 219 0.84 -36.45 24.12
C ILE A 219 0.43 -37.69 23.31
N ASP A 220 -0.76 -38.21 23.61
CA ASP A 220 -1.31 -39.42 22.99
C ASP A 220 -1.97 -39.16 21.61
N GLU A 221 -2.40 -37.92 21.36
CA GLU A 221 -3.06 -37.48 20.12
C GLU A 221 -2.31 -36.28 19.49
N ALA A 222 -2.48 -36.06 18.18
CA ALA A 222 -1.83 -34.97 17.45
C ALA A 222 -2.36 -33.59 17.89
N PRO A 223 -1.53 -32.71 18.52
CA PRO A 223 -2.02 -31.50 19.16
C PRO A 223 -2.37 -30.35 18.20
N PHE A 224 -2.00 -30.43 16.92
CA PHE A 224 -2.31 -29.42 15.91
C PHE A 224 -3.02 -30.03 14.70
N GLN A 225 -4.09 -29.37 14.24
CA GLN A 225 -4.77 -29.69 12.98
C GLN A 225 -4.87 -28.44 12.10
N ILE A 226 -4.00 -28.36 11.10
CA ILE A 226 -3.90 -27.24 10.15
C ILE A 226 -5.06 -27.17 9.14
N TYR A 227 -5.73 -28.29 8.84
CA TYR A 227 -6.93 -28.35 8.00
C TYR A 227 -8.15 -27.83 8.79
N SER A 228 -8.11 -26.55 9.14
CA SER A 228 -9.09 -25.91 10.01
C SER A 228 -9.16 -24.40 9.78
N TRP A 229 -10.26 -23.79 10.23
CA TRP A 229 -10.50 -22.34 10.19
C TRP A 229 -9.40 -21.54 10.92
N TRP A 230 -8.87 -22.10 12.02
CA TRP A 230 -7.75 -21.53 12.76
C TRP A 230 -6.40 -21.78 12.06
N GLY A 231 -6.23 -22.89 11.35
CA GLY A 231 -5.06 -23.14 10.51
C GLY A 231 -4.92 -22.11 9.38
N ILE A 232 -6.01 -21.84 8.64
CA ILE A 232 -6.07 -20.75 7.65
C ILE A 232 -5.64 -19.42 8.31
N THR A 233 -6.32 -19.03 9.40
CA THR A 233 -6.04 -17.80 10.15
C THR A 233 -4.56 -17.72 10.58
N PHE A 234 -3.99 -18.80 11.12
CA PHE A 234 -2.59 -18.87 11.56
C PHE A 234 -1.59 -18.60 10.42
N ILE A 235 -1.76 -19.24 9.25
CA ILE A 235 -0.86 -19.04 8.11
C ILE A 235 -0.87 -17.58 7.64
N HIS A 236 -2.03 -16.94 7.57
CA HIS A 236 -2.13 -15.53 7.23
C HIS A 236 -1.52 -14.59 8.28
N LEU A 237 -1.61 -14.93 9.56
CA LEU A 237 -0.96 -14.15 10.63
C LEU A 237 0.57 -14.25 10.55
N MET A 238 1.11 -15.45 10.27
CA MET A 238 2.55 -15.69 10.17
C MET A 238 3.20 -15.14 8.89
N THR A 239 2.45 -15.02 7.80
CA THR A 239 2.98 -14.60 6.48
C THR A 239 2.68 -13.13 6.17
N THR A 240 1.44 -12.81 5.82
CA THR A 240 1.11 -11.55 5.13
C THR A 240 0.43 -10.51 6.01
N THR A 241 -0.54 -10.91 6.84
CA THR A 241 -1.46 -9.95 7.47
C THR A 241 -0.85 -9.17 8.64
N VAL A 242 0.08 -9.77 9.40
CA VAL A 242 0.88 -9.03 10.39
C VAL A 242 2.03 -8.29 9.69
N ALA A 243 2.74 -8.95 8.79
CA ALA A 243 3.91 -8.39 8.12
C ALA A 243 3.62 -7.09 7.37
N ILE A 244 2.54 -7.04 6.56
CA ILE A 244 2.14 -5.82 5.83
C ILE A 244 1.91 -4.64 6.77
N LYS A 245 1.33 -4.88 7.95
CA LYS A 245 1.10 -3.83 8.96
C LYS A 245 2.41 -3.37 9.59
N VAL A 246 3.28 -4.30 9.98
CA VAL A 246 4.61 -3.97 10.53
C VAL A 246 5.43 -3.17 9.53
N MET A 247 5.49 -3.62 8.27
CA MET A 247 6.27 -3.00 7.19
C MET A 247 5.80 -1.59 6.83
N LEU A 248 4.48 -1.33 6.84
CA LEU A 248 3.93 -0.01 6.50
C LEU A 248 3.86 0.94 7.71
N LEU A 249 3.54 0.44 8.91
CA LEU A 249 3.43 1.28 10.11
C LEU A 249 4.78 1.64 10.72
N THR A 250 5.80 0.77 10.67
CA THR A 250 7.12 1.07 11.25
C THR A 250 7.76 2.35 10.67
N PRO A 251 7.86 2.55 9.34
CA PRO A 251 8.36 3.81 8.79
C PRO A 251 7.43 4.99 9.08
N ALA A 252 6.11 4.79 9.09
CA ALA A 252 5.17 5.85 9.43
C ALA A 252 5.33 6.34 10.88
N PHE A 253 5.43 5.42 11.86
CA PHE A 253 5.74 5.74 13.24
C PHE A 253 7.14 6.33 13.43
N ARG A 254 8.12 6.05 12.54
CA ARG A 254 9.45 6.69 12.57
C ARG A 254 9.42 8.14 12.04
N ASN A 255 8.52 8.44 11.10
CA ASN A 255 8.38 9.77 10.49
C ASN A 255 7.49 10.74 11.31
N MET A 256 6.70 10.23 12.26
CA MET A 256 5.92 11.07 13.19
C MET A 256 6.85 11.87 14.11
N ASP A 257 6.61 13.17 14.27
CA ASP A 257 7.46 14.04 15.11
C ASP A 257 7.55 13.54 16.56
N ALA A 258 8.78 13.49 17.09
CA ALA A 258 9.06 13.14 18.47
C ALA A 258 8.68 14.26 19.47
N SER A 259 8.61 15.52 19.03
CA SER A 259 8.27 16.67 19.89
C SER A 259 6.93 16.48 20.62
N LEU A 260 5.98 15.81 19.96
CA LEU A 260 4.65 15.49 20.51
C LEU A 260 4.72 14.48 21.66
N GLU A 261 5.63 13.50 21.59
CA GLU A 261 5.90 12.58 22.70
C GLU A 261 6.68 13.26 23.83
N GLU A 262 7.66 14.10 23.50
CA GLU A 262 8.47 14.82 24.48
C GLU A 262 7.63 15.81 25.28
N ALA A 263 6.79 16.62 24.63
CA ALA A 263 5.83 17.51 25.28
C ALA A 263 4.87 16.73 26.19
N SER A 264 4.40 15.55 25.76
CA SER A 264 3.56 14.66 26.57
C SER A 264 4.28 14.20 27.85
N ARG A 265 5.56 13.83 27.75
CA ARG A 265 6.40 13.40 28.88
C ARG A 265 6.73 14.55 29.83
N ILE A 266 6.99 15.76 29.32
CA ILE A 266 7.18 16.99 30.10
C ILE A 266 5.93 17.32 30.93
N LEU A 267 4.73 17.07 30.38
CA LEU A 267 3.45 17.17 31.09
C LEU A 267 3.15 15.97 32.01
N GLY A 268 4.15 15.16 32.36
CA GLY A 268 4.04 14.05 33.30
C GLY A 268 3.31 12.81 32.79
N ALA A 269 3.08 12.68 31.47
CA ALA A 269 2.46 11.48 30.92
C ALA A 269 3.48 10.33 30.75
N GLY A 270 3.20 9.19 31.40
CA GLY A 270 3.93 7.95 31.17
C GLY A 270 3.62 7.33 29.80
N THR A 271 4.50 6.43 29.32
CA THR A 271 4.54 5.91 27.94
C THR A 271 3.19 5.46 27.38
N LEU A 272 2.40 4.68 28.13
CA LEU A 272 1.06 4.23 27.69
C LEU A 272 0.06 5.38 27.52
N ARG A 273 0.13 6.42 28.37
CA ARG A 273 -0.73 7.61 28.27
C ARG A 273 -0.36 8.45 27.06
N THR A 274 0.93 8.58 26.76
CA THR A 274 1.43 9.23 25.52
C THR A 274 1.03 8.41 24.28
N LEU A 275 1.17 7.09 24.31
CA LEU A 275 0.73 6.19 23.23
C LEU A 275 -0.75 6.40 22.89
N PHE A 276 -1.65 6.21 23.86
CA PHE A 276 -3.10 6.25 23.58
C PHE A 276 -3.70 7.65 23.45
N ARG A 277 -3.08 8.72 23.99
CA ARG A 277 -3.62 10.09 23.89
C ARG A 277 -2.94 10.99 22.87
N VAL A 278 -1.76 10.62 22.36
CA VAL A 278 -1.00 11.43 21.40
C VAL A 278 -0.66 10.61 20.15
N VAL A 279 0.07 9.51 20.31
CA VAL A 279 0.59 8.74 19.17
C VAL A 279 -0.55 8.09 18.36
N VAL A 280 -1.47 7.38 19.02
CA VAL A 280 -2.58 6.69 18.34
C VAL A 280 -3.55 7.69 17.66
N PRO A 281 -4.00 8.79 18.29
CA PRO A 281 -4.83 9.78 17.61
C PRO A 281 -4.15 10.48 16.41
N VAL A 282 -2.86 10.83 16.52
CA VAL A 282 -2.10 11.46 15.42
C VAL A 282 -1.87 10.48 14.26
N MET A 283 -1.64 9.20 14.57
CA MET A 283 -1.42 8.15 13.57
C MET A 283 -2.71 7.49 13.07
N ALA A 284 -3.87 7.83 13.64
CA ALA A 284 -5.16 7.24 13.31
C ALA A 284 -5.49 7.17 11.80
N PRO A 285 -5.32 8.24 10.99
CA PRO A 285 -5.59 8.14 9.54
C PRO A 285 -4.66 7.14 8.83
N THR A 286 -3.36 7.14 9.18
CA THR A 286 -2.39 6.20 8.61
C THR A 286 -2.66 4.75 9.03
N ILE A 287 -3.05 4.55 10.30
CA ILE A 287 -3.46 3.27 10.86
C ILE A 287 -4.73 2.75 10.17
N LEU A 288 -5.70 3.62 9.89
CA LEU A 288 -6.92 3.29 9.15
C LEU A 288 -6.62 2.87 7.72
N VAL A 289 -5.86 3.67 6.96
CA VAL A 289 -5.48 3.36 5.56
C VAL A 289 -4.74 2.01 5.47
N ILE A 290 -3.82 1.72 6.38
CA ILE A 290 -3.07 0.45 6.40
C ILE A 290 -3.97 -0.72 6.83
N PHE A 291 -4.96 -0.49 7.70
CA PHE A 291 -5.98 -1.49 8.03
C PHE A 291 -6.90 -1.78 6.84
N LEU A 292 -7.38 -0.76 6.12
CA LEU A 292 -8.21 -0.90 4.92
C LEU A 292 -7.45 -1.64 3.81
N LEU A 293 -6.24 -1.19 3.45
CA LEU A 293 -5.38 -1.84 2.47
C LEU A 293 -5.10 -3.31 2.82
N GLY A 294 -4.77 -3.59 4.09
CA GLY A 294 -4.59 -4.95 4.57
C GLY A 294 -5.87 -5.78 4.55
N THR A 295 -7.05 -5.16 4.60
CA THR A 295 -8.35 -5.85 4.54
C THR A 295 -8.71 -6.18 3.10
N ILE A 296 -8.49 -5.27 2.16
CA ILE A 296 -8.63 -5.51 0.71
C ILE A 296 -7.72 -6.68 0.29
N LYS A 297 -6.41 -6.61 0.59
CA LYS A 297 -5.44 -7.67 0.26
C LYS A 297 -5.72 -9.00 0.99
N SER A 298 -6.39 -8.96 2.14
CA SER A 298 -6.87 -10.13 2.88
C SER A 298 -8.07 -10.78 2.18
N MET A 299 -9.03 -9.99 1.67
CA MET A 299 -10.19 -10.51 0.92
C MET A 299 -9.80 -11.11 -0.44
N GLU A 300 -8.70 -10.70 -1.06
CA GLU A 300 -8.17 -11.27 -2.30
C GLU A 300 -7.53 -12.67 -2.17
N ALA A 301 -7.50 -13.26 -0.97
CA ALA A 301 -6.81 -14.52 -0.72
C ALA A 301 -7.52 -15.75 -1.35
N PHE A 302 -6.71 -16.71 -1.80
CA PHE A 302 -7.19 -17.91 -2.50
C PHE A 302 -6.36 -19.16 -2.18
N GLU A 303 -5.03 -19.06 -2.14
CA GLU A 303 -4.15 -20.23 -2.16
C GLU A 303 -4.12 -20.97 -0.82
N VAL A 304 -4.21 -20.24 0.30
CA VAL A 304 -4.24 -20.84 1.64
C VAL A 304 -5.61 -21.48 1.88
N GLU A 305 -6.68 -20.81 1.47
CA GLU A 305 -8.06 -21.27 1.56
C GLU A 305 -8.33 -22.48 0.65
N LEU A 306 -7.74 -22.54 -0.54
CA LEU A 306 -7.87 -23.71 -1.41
C LEU A 306 -7.21 -24.95 -0.80
N ILE A 307 -6.00 -24.80 -0.24
CA ILE A 307 -5.20 -25.92 0.29
C ILE A 307 -5.68 -26.38 1.67
N LEU A 308 -6.06 -25.47 2.57
CA LEU A 308 -6.50 -25.82 3.94
C LEU A 308 -8.02 -25.85 4.12
N GLY A 309 -8.75 -25.00 3.40
CA GLY A 309 -10.20 -24.88 3.52
C GLY A 309 -10.95 -25.96 2.76
N SER A 310 -10.51 -26.34 1.54
CA SER A 310 -11.20 -27.35 0.73
C SER A 310 -11.29 -28.73 1.41
N PRO A 311 -10.23 -29.28 2.06
CA PRO A 311 -10.35 -30.53 2.83
C PRO A 311 -11.25 -30.41 4.08
N ALA A 312 -11.34 -29.21 4.65
CA ALA A 312 -12.15 -28.90 5.83
C ALA A 312 -13.60 -28.47 5.49
N TRP A 313 -13.98 -28.49 4.21
CA TRP A 313 -15.26 -27.96 3.68
C TRP A 313 -15.50 -26.46 3.97
N ILE A 314 -14.44 -25.71 4.26
CA ILE A 314 -14.45 -24.25 4.44
C ILE A 314 -14.20 -23.61 3.07
N ASP A 315 -15.23 -23.62 2.22
CA ASP A 315 -15.23 -22.80 1.01
C ASP A 315 -15.29 -21.30 1.37
N VAL A 316 -14.53 -20.47 0.66
CA VAL A 316 -14.66 -19.00 0.61
C VAL A 316 -15.09 -18.59 -0.79
N TYR A 317 -15.44 -17.32 -1.01
CA TYR A 317 -15.91 -16.86 -2.33
C TYR A 317 -14.97 -17.25 -3.48
N SER A 318 -13.65 -17.08 -3.32
CA SER A 318 -12.63 -17.36 -4.34
C SER A 318 -12.49 -18.85 -4.64
N THR A 319 -12.49 -19.72 -3.62
CA THR A 319 -12.47 -21.19 -3.82
C THR A 319 -13.78 -21.71 -4.38
N LEU A 320 -14.91 -21.11 -4.01
CA LEU A 320 -16.22 -21.51 -4.53
C LEU A 320 -16.43 -21.07 -6.00
N ILE A 321 -15.94 -19.88 -6.39
CA ILE A 321 -15.87 -19.46 -7.80
C ILE A 321 -15.06 -20.47 -8.61
N TYR A 322 -13.86 -20.83 -8.13
CA TYR A 322 -13.02 -21.87 -8.74
C TYR A 322 -13.76 -23.21 -8.85
N ARG A 323 -14.42 -23.66 -7.78
CA ARG A 323 -15.20 -24.92 -7.75
C ARG A 323 -16.39 -24.89 -8.73
N ARG A 324 -17.13 -23.78 -8.83
CA ARG A 324 -18.31 -23.61 -9.70
C ARG A 324 -17.97 -23.48 -11.19
N VAL A 325 -16.77 -22.98 -11.52
CA VAL A 325 -16.35 -22.71 -12.91
C VAL A 325 -15.43 -23.78 -13.49
N LEU A 326 -14.57 -24.42 -12.67
CA LEU A 326 -13.54 -25.34 -13.14
C LEU A 326 -13.67 -26.79 -12.64
N LEU A 327 -14.51 -27.05 -11.62
CA LEU A 327 -14.73 -28.39 -11.05
C LEU A 327 -16.18 -28.88 -11.14
N LYS A 328 -17.04 -28.16 -11.89
CA LYS A 328 -18.45 -28.50 -12.07
C LYS A 328 -18.81 -28.48 -13.55
N GLU A 329 -19.44 -29.54 -14.01
CA GLU A 329 -19.98 -29.67 -15.37
C GLU A 329 -21.51 -29.81 -15.31
N PRO A 330 -22.29 -28.97 -16.02
CA PRO A 330 -21.86 -27.78 -16.75
C PRO A 330 -21.37 -26.65 -15.81
N PRO A 331 -20.45 -25.77 -16.24
CA PRO A 331 -19.95 -24.66 -15.42
C PRO A 331 -21.01 -23.59 -15.10
N GLU A 332 -21.05 -23.15 -13.84
CA GLU A 332 -22.03 -22.17 -13.34
C GLU A 332 -21.44 -20.74 -13.30
N PHE A 333 -21.15 -20.20 -14.48
CA PHE A 333 -20.60 -18.85 -14.63
C PHE A 333 -21.46 -17.76 -13.94
N GLY A 334 -22.78 -17.75 -14.18
CA GLY A 334 -23.67 -16.70 -13.68
C GLY A 334 -23.64 -16.52 -12.15
N ALA A 335 -23.82 -17.62 -11.41
CA ALA A 335 -23.75 -17.63 -9.95
C ALA A 335 -22.35 -17.26 -9.41
N ALA A 336 -21.28 -17.74 -10.06
CA ALA A 336 -19.91 -17.38 -9.70
C ALA A 336 -19.61 -15.88 -9.92
N MET A 337 -20.11 -15.30 -11.03
CA MET A 337 -19.95 -13.87 -11.28
C MET A 337 -20.84 -13.01 -10.37
N ALA A 338 -22.04 -13.45 -10.00
CA ALA A 338 -22.86 -12.76 -9.00
C ALA A 338 -22.19 -12.74 -7.61
N LEU A 339 -21.60 -13.85 -7.17
CA LEU A 339 -20.81 -13.91 -5.94
C LEU A 339 -19.55 -13.01 -6.03
N SER A 340 -18.88 -12.98 -7.18
CA SER A 340 -17.74 -12.09 -7.44
C SER A 340 -18.13 -10.61 -7.34
N MET A 341 -19.25 -10.23 -7.97
CA MET A 341 -19.76 -8.86 -7.96
C MET A 341 -20.26 -8.43 -6.59
N LEU A 342 -20.82 -9.34 -5.77
CA LEU A 342 -21.19 -9.05 -4.38
C LEU A 342 -19.96 -8.72 -3.52
N VAL A 343 -18.86 -9.47 -3.66
CA VAL A 343 -17.60 -9.18 -2.94
C VAL A 343 -16.93 -7.91 -3.47
N LEU A 344 -16.98 -7.64 -4.78
CA LEU A 344 -16.50 -6.37 -5.35
C LEU A 344 -17.31 -5.17 -4.83
N ALA A 345 -18.65 -5.29 -4.74
CA ALA A 345 -19.52 -4.25 -4.18
C ALA A 345 -19.23 -3.98 -2.69
N LEU A 346 -18.80 -4.99 -1.92
CA LEU A 346 -18.33 -4.83 -0.55
C LEU A 346 -16.93 -4.17 -0.46
N LEU A 347 -16.06 -4.40 -1.45
CA LEU A 347 -14.72 -3.80 -1.50
C LEU A 347 -14.72 -2.34 -1.97
N LEU A 348 -15.62 -1.93 -2.86
CA LEU A 348 -15.64 -0.56 -3.42
C LEU A 348 -15.71 0.54 -2.34
N PRO A 349 -16.54 0.47 -1.29
CA PRO A 349 -16.52 1.44 -0.19
C PRO A 349 -15.20 1.50 0.58
N LEU A 350 -14.48 0.37 0.69
CA LEU A 350 -13.17 0.30 1.37
C LEU A 350 -12.02 0.88 0.52
N ILE A 351 -12.23 1.05 -0.79
CA ILE A 351 -11.26 1.63 -1.74
C ILE A 351 -11.44 3.16 -1.86
N VAL A 352 -12.65 3.67 -1.57
CA VAL A 352 -13.01 5.10 -1.68
C VAL A 352 -12.82 5.87 -0.36
N LEU A 353 -12.59 5.16 0.76
CA LEU A 353 -12.41 5.69 2.12
C LEU A 353 -10.94 5.94 2.51
#